data_AF-A0A3R7ECG1-F1
#
_entry.id   AF-A0A3R7ECG1-F1
#
_cell.length_a   1.000
_cell.length_b   1.000
_cell.length_c   1.000
_cell.angle_alpha   90.00
_cell.angle_beta   90.00
_cell.angle_gamma   90.00
#
_symmetry.space_group_name_H-M   'P 1'
#
loop_
_entity.id
_entity.type
_entity.pdbx_description
1 polymer ?
#
loop_
_entity_poly.entity_id
_entity_poly.type
_entity_poly.pdbx_seq_one_letter_code
_entity_poly.pdbx_strand_id
1 'polypeptide(L)'
;MEYNYYLIYKQKSNREAELYFNIGGTEKSSRLLRLKGRKTPTIFNGILKTLSRTGCITPIETGRQSTYWIRDDVGPIIGTYLILIRRCRNVNYWLNFLEELLTGKFSHFGFFFANMLESAINLSKYEEKSKDYNLSPKIISSLSTALKTFIRSLKR
;
A
#
# COMPACT_ATOMS: atom_id res chain seq x y z
N MET A 1 8.22 -7.09 15.02
CA MET A 1 8.55 -5.67 15.26
C MET A 1 7.26 -4.89 15.10
N GLU A 2 6.75 -4.26 16.15
CA GLU A 2 5.55 -3.41 16.07
C GLU A 2 5.95 -2.10 15.40
N TYR A 3 5.43 -1.88 14.20
CA TYR A 3 5.55 -0.62 13.48
C TYR A 3 4.17 0.00 13.39
N ASN A 4 4.08 1.32 13.55
CA ASN A 4 2.87 2.02 13.12
C ASN A 4 2.93 2.23 11.60
N TYR A 5 1.77 2.13 10.97
CA TYR A 5 1.62 2.25 9.53
C TYR A 5 0.86 3.52 9.18
N TYR A 6 1.39 4.26 8.20
CA TYR A 6 0.81 5.54 7.80
C TYR A 6 0.60 5.63 6.29
N LEU A 7 -0.57 6.12 5.89
CA LEU A 7 -0.82 6.63 4.55
C LEU A 7 -0.74 8.14 4.56
N ILE A 8 0.15 8.69 3.74
CA ILE A 8 0.28 10.14 3.57
C ILE A 8 -0.09 10.47 2.14
N TYR A 9 -1.19 11.19 1.97
CA TYR A 9 -1.65 11.70 0.69
C TYR A 9 -1.23 13.16 0.53
N LYS A 10 -0.61 13.50 -0.59
CA LYS A 10 -0.21 14.86 -0.93
C LYS A 10 -0.81 15.28 -2.26
N GLN A 11 -1.75 16.22 -2.23
CA GLN A 11 -2.26 16.85 -3.43
C GLN A 11 -1.21 17.82 -3.98
N LYS A 12 -0.79 17.64 -5.23
CA LYS A 12 0.12 18.57 -5.93
C LYS A 12 -0.66 19.55 -6.79
N SER A 13 -1.68 19.06 -7.49
CA SER A 13 -2.62 19.84 -8.31
C SER A 13 -3.92 19.06 -8.47
N ASN A 14 -4.98 19.60 -9.08
CA ASN A 14 -6.25 18.87 -9.28
C ASN A 14 -6.12 17.51 -10.00
N ARG A 15 -5.03 17.28 -10.75
CA ARG A 15 -4.81 16.04 -11.52
C ARG A 15 -3.61 15.22 -11.07
N GLU A 16 -2.79 15.74 -10.17
CA GLU A 16 -1.59 15.07 -9.69
C GLU A 16 -1.55 15.01 -8.17
N ALA A 17 -1.30 13.81 -7.69
CA ALA A 17 -1.12 13.54 -6.28
C ALA A 17 -0.04 12.48 -6.08
N GLU A 18 0.47 12.46 -4.87
CA GLU A 18 1.43 11.48 -4.40
C GLU A 18 0.81 10.76 -3.21
N LEU A 19 1.01 9.45 -3.16
CA LEU A 19 0.62 8.63 -2.03
C LEU A 19 1.88 7.96 -1.48
N TYR A 20 2.13 8.17 -0.21
CA TYR A 20 3.23 7.57 0.53
C TYR A 20 2.69 6.55 1.50
N PHE A 21 3.43 5.45 1.64
CA PHE A 21 3.23 4.47 2.68
C PHE A 21 4.48 4.42 3.55
N ASN A 22 4.31 4.76 4.81
CA ASN A 22 5.40 4.87 5.77
C ASN A 22 5.22 3.86 6.90
N ILE A 23 6.34 3.40 7.46
CA ILE A 23 6.41 2.60 8.68
C ILE A 23 7.28 3.30 9.72
N GLY A 24 6.96 3.20 11.00
CA GLY A 24 7.86 3.67 12.06
C GLY A 24 7.17 4.04 13.36
N GLY A 25 7.93 4.72 14.22
CA GLY A 25 7.42 5.28 15.48
C GLY A 25 6.77 6.65 15.29
N THR A 26 6.09 7.12 16.32
CA THR A 26 5.42 8.45 16.38
C THR A 26 6.38 9.60 16.08
N GLU A 27 7.66 9.48 16.41
CA GLU A 27 8.65 10.55 16.23
C GLU A 27 9.39 10.50 14.87
N LYS A 28 9.54 9.31 14.27
CA LYS A 28 10.23 9.13 12.97
C LYS A 28 9.59 7.99 12.18
N SER A 29 8.96 8.34 11.05
CA SER A 29 8.47 7.37 10.08
C SER A 29 9.36 7.33 8.83
N SER A 30 9.59 6.11 8.34
CA SER A 30 10.38 5.79 7.17
C SER A 30 9.47 5.47 5.99
N ARG A 31 9.69 6.14 4.85
CA ARG A 31 8.92 5.90 3.62
C ARG A 31 9.31 4.57 2.99
N LEU A 32 8.37 3.62 2.91
CA LEU A 32 8.57 2.36 2.19
C LEU A 32 8.23 2.50 0.71
N LEU A 33 7.08 3.12 0.41
CA LEU A 33 6.55 3.20 -0.95
C LEU A 33 6.10 4.62 -1.28
N ARG A 34 6.20 4.94 -2.57
CA ARG A 34 5.58 6.12 -3.17
C ARG A 34 4.89 5.71 -4.46
N LEU A 35 3.63 6.09 -4.57
CA LEU A 35 2.87 6.08 -5.81
C LEU A 35 2.72 7.53 -6.30
N LYS A 36 2.82 7.73 -7.61
CA LYS A 36 2.65 9.03 -8.26
C LYS A 36 1.88 8.87 -9.57
N GLY A 37 1.21 9.94 -9.98
CA GLY A 37 0.54 10.05 -11.28
C GLY A 37 -0.98 10.20 -11.17
N ARG A 38 -1.63 10.33 -12.33
CA ARG A 38 -3.05 10.73 -12.47
C ARG A 38 -4.06 9.79 -11.81
N LYS A 39 -3.70 8.52 -11.60
CA LYS A 39 -4.56 7.51 -10.96
C LYS A 39 -4.46 7.51 -9.43
N THR A 40 -3.48 8.20 -8.87
CA THR A 40 -3.21 8.22 -7.43
C THR A 40 -4.39 8.76 -6.61
N PRO A 41 -5.11 9.83 -7.02
CA PRO A 41 -6.32 10.26 -6.31
C PRO A 41 -7.39 9.17 -6.23
N THR A 42 -7.68 8.49 -7.34
CA THR A 42 -8.66 7.39 -7.38
C THR A 42 -8.24 6.22 -6.50
N ILE A 43 -6.96 5.85 -6.52
CA ILE A 43 -6.41 4.78 -5.67
C ILE A 43 -6.55 5.16 -4.19
N PHE A 44 -6.14 6.37 -3.82
CA PHE A 44 -6.22 6.85 -2.44
C PHE A 44 -7.66 6.87 -1.94
N ASN A 45 -8.58 7.48 -2.68
CA ASN A 45 -9.99 7.55 -2.30
C ASN A 45 -10.63 6.17 -2.18
N GLY A 46 -10.27 5.24 -3.06
CA GLY A 46 -10.74 3.86 -2.98
C GLY A 46 -10.23 3.14 -1.73
N ILE A 47 -8.94 3.25 -1.42
CA ILE A 47 -8.36 2.69 -0.18
C ILE A 47 -9.00 3.32 1.06
N LEU A 48 -9.12 4.65 1.09
CA LEU A 48 -9.73 5.38 2.20
C LEU A 48 -11.16 4.92 2.43
N LYS A 49 -11.97 4.84 1.36
CA LYS A 49 -13.35 4.34 1.45
C LYS A 49 -13.43 2.94 2.05
N THR A 50 -12.61 2.01 1.56
CA THR A 50 -12.63 0.63 2.06
C THR A 50 -12.21 0.55 3.52
N LEU A 51 -11.11 1.22 3.89
CA LEU A 51 -10.58 1.16 5.26
C LEU A 51 -11.42 1.94 6.27
N SER A 52 -12.03 3.06 5.88
CA SER A 52 -12.96 3.81 6.74
C SER A 52 -14.19 2.98 7.07
N ARG A 53 -14.73 2.25 6.09
CA ARG A 53 -15.89 1.37 6.29
C ARG A 53 -15.61 0.24 7.28
N THR A 54 -14.37 -0.23 7.36
CA THR A 54 -13.97 -1.33 8.25
C THR A 54 -13.35 -0.86 9.57
N GLY A 55 -13.29 0.46 9.83
CA GLY A 55 -12.67 1.02 11.02
C GLY A 55 -11.16 0.74 11.12
N CYS A 56 -10.49 0.59 9.97
CA CYS A 56 -9.07 0.23 9.88
C CYS A 56 -8.15 1.44 9.64
N ILE A 57 -8.71 2.66 9.55
CA ILE A 57 -7.97 3.88 9.27
C ILE A 57 -8.48 5.02 10.14
N THR A 58 -7.55 5.81 10.69
CA THR A 58 -7.85 6.97 11.53
C THR A 58 -7.16 8.21 10.95
N PRO A 59 -7.88 9.31 10.69
CA PRO A 59 -7.25 10.56 10.27
C PRO A 59 -6.42 11.14 11.42
N ILE A 60 -5.17 11.52 11.14
CA ILE A 60 -4.32 12.29 12.06
C ILE A 60 -4.33 13.77 11.67
N GLU A 61 -4.18 14.04 10.37
CA GLU A 61 -4.16 15.39 9.81
C GLU A 61 -4.87 15.37 8.47
N THR A 62 -5.70 16.38 8.19
CA THR A 62 -6.43 16.49 6.93
C THR A 62 -6.25 17.87 6.32
N GLY A 63 -5.99 17.92 5.01
CA GLY A 63 -5.73 19.16 4.27
C GLY A 63 -5.08 18.88 2.92
N ARG A 64 -4.29 19.83 2.41
CA ARG A 64 -3.51 19.64 1.17
C ARG A 64 -2.54 18.45 1.26
N GLN A 65 -2.03 18.22 2.47
CA GLN A 65 -1.40 16.98 2.87
C GLN A 65 -2.31 16.35 3.92
N SER A 66 -2.64 15.07 3.76
CA SER A 66 -3.46 14.35 4.71
C SER A 66 -2.72 13.09 5.16
N THR A 67 -2.67 12.88 6.47
CA THR A 67 -1.97 11.77 7.11
C THR A 67 -2.97 10.91 7.86
N TYR A 68 -2.91 9.61 7.63
CA TYR A 68 -3.79 8.64 8.24
C TYR A 68 -2.97 7.51 8.87
N TRP A 69 -3.33 7.14 10.09
CA TRP A 69 -2.85 5.91 10.73
C TRP A 69 -3.69 4.73 10.25
N ILE A 70 -3.04 3.61 9.96
CA ILE A 70 -3.69 2.33 9.65
C ILE A 70 -3.48 1.41 10.83
N ARG A 71 -4.54 0.71 11.23
CA ARG A 71 -4.49 -0.31 12.28
C ARG A 71 -3.43 -1.37 11.99
N ASP A 72 -2.71 -1.80 13.01
CA ASP A 72 -1.45 -2.54 12.86
C ASP A 72 -1.60 -3.92 12.21
N ASP A 73 -2.76 -4.58 12.38
CA ASP A 73 -3.12 -5.84 11.71
C ASP A 73 -3.32 -5.67 10.20
N VAL A 74 -3.75 -4.48 9.76
CA VAL A 74 -4.09 -4.17 8.36
C VAL A 74 -2.97 -3.45 7.63
N GLY A 75 -2.13 -2.71 8.34
CA GLY A 75 -0.98 -1.98 7.79
C GLY A 75 -0.11 -2.81 6.83
N PRO A 76 0.38 -4.00 7.23
CA PRO A 76 1.17 -4.87 6.37
C PRO A 76 0.45 -5.29 5.08
N ILE A 77 -0.85 -5.60 5.20
CA ILE A 77 -1.70 -6.01 4.08
C ILE A 77 -1.78 -4.88 3.06
N ILE A 78 -1.98 -3.64 3.52
CA ILE A 78 -2.03 -2.45 2.67
C ILE A 78 -0.69 -2.16 2.02
N GLY A 79 0.42 -2.34 2.74
CA GLY A 79 1.76 -2.21 2.16
C GLY A 79 1.97 -3.15 0.97
N THR A 80 1.63 -4.43 1.12
CA THR A 80 1.70 -5.41 0.01
C THR A 80 0.71 -5.09 -1.10
N TYR A 81 -0.51 -4.67 -0.76
CA TYR A 81 -1.49 -4.24 -1.75
C TYR A 81 -0.96 -3.08 -2.61
N LEU A 82 -0.29 -2.10 -2.02
CA LEU A 82 0.34 -0.99 -2.76
C LEU A 82 1.47 -1.47 -3.69
N ILE A 83 2.24 -2.48 -3.27
CA ILE A 83 3.22 -3.17 -4.14
C ILE A 83 2.50 -3.83 -5.31
N LEU A 84 1.45 -4.60 -5.04
CA LEU A 84 0.63 -5.29 -6.05
C LEU A 84 0.11 -4.31 -7.12
N ILE A 85 -0.49 -3.19 -6.72
CA ILE A 85 -1.14 -2.26 -7.65
C ILE A 85 -0.19 -1.27 -8.33
N ARG A 86 1.11 -1.32 -8.00
CA ARG A 86 2.11 -0.48 -8.65
C ARG A 86 2.03 -0.65 -10.17
N ARG A 87 2.03 0.48 -10.89
CA ARG A 87 1.93 0.56 -12.36
C ARG A 87 0.69 -0.17 -12.95
N CYS A 88 -0.41 -0.29 -12.20
CA CYS A 88 -1.61 -0.95 -12.71
C CYS A 88 -2.31 -0.15 -13.82
N ARG A 89 -2.90 -0.88 -14.77
CA ARG A 89 -3.73 -0.30 -15.84
C ARG A 89 -5.19 -0.17 -15.39
N ASN A 90 -5.79 -1.23 -14.87
CA ASN A 90 -7.19 -1.24 -14.42
C ASN A 90 -7.27 -1.01 -12.90
N VAL A 91 -7.54 0.22 -12.47
CA VAL A 91 -7.60 0.59 -11.04
C VAL A 91 -8.81 -0.03 -10.35
N ASN A 92 -9.98 0.02 -10.99
CA ASN A 92 -11.24 -0.47 -10.41
C ASN A 92 -11.16 -1.96 -10.07
N TYR A 93 -10.57 -2.77 -10.95
CA TYR A 93 -10.34 -4.19 -10.68
C TYR A 93 -9.57 -4.42 -9.38
N TRP A 94 -8.50 -3.64 -9.14
CA TRP A 94 -7.69 -3.80 -7.94
C TRP A 94 -8.36 -3.23 -6.70
N LEU A 95 -9.13 -2.15 -6.81
CA LEU A 95 -9.94 -1.64 -5.70
C LEU A 95 -11.00 -2.64 -5.26
N ASN A 96 -11.68 -3.29 -6.21
CA ASN A 96 -12.61 -4.38 -5.89
C ASN A 96 -11.89 -5.56 -5.23
N PHE A 97 -10.67 -5.88 -5.69
CA PHE A 97 -9.86 -6.91 -5.04
C PHE A 97 -9.46 -6.53 -3.61
N LEU A 98 -9.17 -5.26 -3.31
CA LEU A 98 -8.89 -4.82 -1.93
C LEU A 98 -10.08 -5.11 -1.01
N GLU A 99 -11.29 -4.85 -1.47
CA GLU A 99 -12.50 -5.13 -0.70
C GLU A 99 -12.69 -6.63 -0.46
N GLU A 100 -12.46 -7.47 -1.48
CA GLU A 100 -12.47 -8.92 -1.34
C GLU A 100 -11.36 -9.44 -0.40
N LEU A 101 -10.19 -8.80 -0.41
CA LEU A 101 -9.04 -9.14 0.43
C LEU A 101 -9.25 -8.76 1.90
N LEU A 102 -9.94 -7.65 2.19
CA LEU A 102 -10.14 -7.22 3.58
C LEU A 102 -11.41 -7.81 4.21
N THR A 103 -12.47 -7.99 3.43
CA THR A 103 -13.80 -8.32 3.97
C THR A 103 -14.52 -9.44 3.24
N GLY A 104 -13.97 -9.92 2.12
CA GLY A 104 -14.66 -10.87 1.25
C GLY A 104 -13.96 -12.21 1.16
N LYS A 105 -14.11 -12.82 -0.02
CA LYS A 105 -13.68 -14.19 -0.31
C LYS A 105 -12.17 -14.44 -0.16
N PHE A 106 -11.35 -13.40 -0.19
CA PHE A 106 -9.89 -13.50 -0.08
C PHE A 106 -9.35 -13.07 1.30
N SER A 107 -10.21 -12.84 2.29
CA SER A 107 -9.82 -12.43 3.65
C SER A 107 -8.80 -13.36 4.32
N HIS A 108 -8.88 -14.67 4.07
CA HIS A 108 -7.92 -15.66 4.57
C HIS A 108 -6.48 -15.48 4.03
N PHE A 109 -6.28 -14.70 2.95
CA PHE A 109 -4.96 -14.36 2.45
C PHE A 109 -4.32 -13.17 3.17
N GLY A 110 -4.98 -12.54 4.15
CA GLY A 110 -4.42 -11.40 4.89
C GLY A 110 -3.04 -11.69 5.47
N PHE A 111 -2.85 -12.84 6.11
CA PHE A 111 -1.56 -13.26 6.65
C PHE A 111 -0.47 -13.43 5.56
N PHE A 112 -0.83 -14.02 4.42
CA PHE A 112 0.07 -14.12 3.28
C PHE A 112 0.50 -12.73 2.79
N PHE A 113 -0.44 -11.79 2.64
CA PHE A 113 -0.13 -10.43 2.24
C PHE A 113 0.77 -9.72 3.25
N ALA A 114 0.53 -9.89 4.56
CA ALA A 114 1.40 -9.33 5.59
C ALA A 114 2.84 -9.85 5.46
N ASN A 115 3.03 -11.16 5.33
CA ASN A 115 4.35 -11.78 5.18
C ASN A 115 5.07 -11.38 3.89
N MET A 116 4.34 -11.09 2.82
CA MET A 116 4.93 -10.58 1.58
C MET A 116 5.54 -9.18 1.74
N LEU A 117 4.98 -8.33 2.62
CA LEU A 117 5.58 -7.03 2.89
C LEU A 117 6.91 -7.20 3.63
N GLU A 118 6.93 -8.07 4.64
CA GLU A 118 8.15 -8.38 5.39
C GLU A 118 9.22 -8.98 4.46
N SER A 119 8.82 -9.91 3.60
CA SER A 119 9.71 -10.49 2.58
C SER A 119 10.28 -9.40 1.66
N ALA A 120 9.44 -8.46 1.20
CA ALA A 120 9.89 -7.34 0.38
C ALA A 120 10.92 -6.46 1.10
N ILE A 121 10.69 -6.17 2.38
CA ILE A 121 11.60 -5.38 3.22
C ILE A 121 12.94 -6.13 3.39
N ASN A 122 12.89 -7.42 3.74
CA ASN A 122 14.07 -8.23 3.98
C ASN A 122 14.90 -8.41 2.71
N LEU A 123 14.29 -8.75 1.58
CA LEU A 123 14.98 -8.86 0.29
C LEU A 123 15.60 -7.52 -0.16
N SER A 124 14.91 -6.40 0.12
CA SER A 124 15.42 -5.07 -0.23
C SER A 124 16.65 -4.64 0.58
N LYS A 125 17.02 -5.35 1.67
CA LYS A 125 18.26 -5.08 2.41
C LYS A 125 19.52 -5.54 1.66
N TYR A 126 19.37 -6.47 0.71
CA TYR A 126 20.48 -7.08 -0.03
C TYR A 126 20.70 -6.45 -1.41
N GLU A 127 19.98 -5.38 -1.75
CA GLU A 127 20.08 -4.67 -3.02
C GLU A 127 20.50 -3.22 -2.77
N GLU A 128 21.20 -2.60 -3.71
CA GLU A 128 21.55 -1.18 -3.61
C GLU A 128 20.30 -0.32 -3.51
N LYS A 129 20.22 0.48 -2.43
CA LYS A 129 19.07 1.35 -2.18
C LYS A 129 19.22 2.66 -2.94
N SER A 130 18.18 3.03 -3.67
CA SER A 130 17.99 4.41 -4.13
C SER A 130 17.81 5.34 -2.93
N LYS A 131 18.43 6.53 -2.95
CA LYS A 131 18.28 7.56 -1.90
C LYS A 131 16.81 7.96 -1.59
N ASP A 132 15.87 7.66 -2.49
CA ASP A 132 14.47 8.08 -2.39
C ASP A 132 13.52 7.01 -1.81
N TYR A 133 13.96 5.75 -1.65
CA TYR A 133 13.11 4.61 -1.28
C TYR A 133 13.81 3.63 -0.35
N ASN A 134 13.12 3.20 0.72
CA ASN A 134 13.63 2.14 1.58
C ASN A 134 13.47 0.72 1.01
N LEU A 135 12.64 0.54 -0.02
CA LEU A 135 12.45 -0.71 -0.73
C LEU A 135 13.10 -0.66 -2.12
N SER A 136 13.76 -1.76 -2.51
CA SER A 136 14.43 -1.88 -3.80
C SER A 136 13.40 -1.87 -4.94
N PRO A 137 13.57 -0.99 -5.96
CA PRO A 137 12.66 -0.97 -7.12
C PRO A 137 12.59 -2.29 -7.87
N LYS A 138 13.68 -3.06 -7.90
CA LYS A 138 13.77 -4.38 -8.54
C LYS A 138 12.92 -5.39 -7.80
N ILE A 139 13.11 -5.51 -6.47
CA ILE A 139 12.32 -6.40 -5.61
C ILE A 139 10.82 -6.09 -5.71
N ILE A 140 10.44 -4.82 -5.59
CA ILE A 140 9.03 -4.41 -5.70
C ILE A 140 8.46 -4.76 -7.08
N SER A 141 9.22 -4.58 -8.16
CA SER A 141 8.73 -4.87 -9.51
C SER A 141 8.50 -6.36 -9.74
N SER A 142 9.41 -7.21 -9.24
CA SER A 142 9.28 -8.66 -9.28
C SER A 142 8.07 -9.14 -8.46
N LEU A 143 7.96 -8.69 -7.21
CA LEU A 143 6.84 -9.04 -6.33
C LEU A 143 5.50 -8.56 -6.90
N SER A 144 5.45 -7.33 -7.40
CA SER A 144 4.25 -6.80 -8.05
C SER A 144 3.80 -7.66 -9.23
N THR A 145 4.73 -8.18 -10.02
CA THR A 145 4.42 -9.05 -11.16
C THR A 145 3.93 -10.42 -10.69
N ALA A 146 4.64 -11.05 -9.76
CA ALA A 146 4.28 -12.35 -9.19
C ALA A 146 2.89 -12.31 -8.52
N LEU A 147 2.64 -11.31 -7.67
CA LEU A 147 1.35 -11.13 -6.99
C LEU A 147 0.21 -10.94 -7.99
N LYS A 148 0.41 -10.12 -9.04
CA LYS A 148 -0.62 -9.93 -10.07
C LYS A 148 -0.96 -11.24 -10.79
N THR A 149 0.04 -12.05 -11.13
CA THR A 149 -0.17 -13.35 -11.78
C THR A 149 -0.90 -14.31 -10.85
N PHE A 150 -0.46 -14.40 -9.59
CA PHE A 150 -1.09 -15.23 -8.57
C PHE A 150 -2.57 -14.87 -8.33
N ILE A 151 -2.89 -13.59 -8.16
CA ILE A 151 -4.29 -13.17 -7.97
C ILE A 151 -5.14 -13.44 -9.21
N ARG A 152 -4.57 -13.31 -10.41
CA ARG A 152 -5.28 -13.66 -11.65
C ARG A 152 -5.54 -15.15 -11.77
N SER A 153 -4.64 -16.01 -11.33
CA SER A 153 -4.88 -17.47 -11.33
C SER A 153 -5.93 -17.88 -10.31
N LEU A 154 -6.03 -17.20 -9.16
CA LEU A 154 -7.06 -17.47 -8.16
C LEU A 154 -8.47 -17.02 -8.56
N LYS A 155 -8.59 -16.08 -9.51
CA LYS A 155 -9.88 -15.56 -10.00
C LYS A 155 -10.33 -16.23 -11.31
N ARG A 156 -9.55 -17.18 -11.83
CA ARG A 156 -9.98 -18.07 -12.91
C ARG A 156 -10.84 -19.17 -12.33
#